data_AF-A0A8T4QSI8-F1
#
_entry.id   AF-A0A8T4QSI8-F1
#
_cell.length_a   1.000
_cell.length_b   1.000
_cell.length_c   1.000
_cell.angle_alpha   90.00
_cell.angle_beta   90.00
_cell.angle_gamma   90.00
#
_symmetry.space_group_name_H-M   'P 1'
#
loop_
_entity.id
_entity.type
_entity.pdbx_description
1 polymer ?
#
loop_
_entity_poly.entity_id
_entity_poly.type
_entity_poly.pdbx_seq_one_letter_code
_entity_poly.pdbx_strand_id
1 'polypeptide(L)'
;MSKDRKKSNQDKVVLKEIKAGTESVRKEEGKIRALEKKLSIQSKQIIEEEKHIVEEEKKIKKLEKRIIKEESKILSVLKRFKLGKKHLFDFIKIVAGALLGTSFGAGLLSKKELATNLPWINVAGIFVLAFVIAGLLVYKAERKSVTKGKGIILYVIKRVIYIWIIATAISTLASFLFLTETLPTEVLIKSLLIGSYPAVAGAIGFNFL
;
A
#
# COMPACT_ATOMS: atom_id res chain seq x y z
N MET A 1 -91.09 7.57 -64.84
CA MET A 1 -90.59 6.59 -63.85
C MET A 1 -89.06 6.41 -63.78
N SER A 2 -88.22 7.24 -64.42
CA SER A 2 -86.76 7.03 -64.46
C SER A 2 -85.93 7.95 -63.54
N LYS A 3 -86.44 9.13 -63.16
CA LYS A 3 -85.68 10.11 -62.34
C LYS A 3 -85.64 9.76 -60.84
N ASP A 4 -86.69 9.18 -60.26
CA ASP A 4 -86.72 8.84 -58.82
C ASP A 4 -85.82 7.66 -58.45
N ARG A 5 -85.61 6.69 -59.36
CA ARG A 5 -84.67 5.57 -59.14
C ARG A 5 -83.21 6.01 -59.15
N LYS A 6 -82.84 7.03 -59.95
CA LYS A 6 -81.47 7.57 -59.97
C LYS A 6 -81.14 8.34 -58.69
N LYS A 7 -82.09 9.13 -58.18
CA LYS A 7 -81.93 9.89 -56.92
C LYS A 7 -81.82 8.96 -55.71
N SER A 8 -82.66 7.92 -55.66
CA SER A 8 -82.61 6.87 -54.63
C SER A 8 -81.29 6.08 -54.60
N ASN A 9 -80.63 5.89 -55.75
CA ASN A 9 -79.34 5.21 -55.81
C ASN A 9 -78.17 6.12 -55.39
N GLN A 10 -78.22 7.41 -55.74
CA GLN A 10 -77.24 8.40 -55.28
C GLN A 10 -77.30 8.58 -53.75
N ASP A 11 -78.49 8.70 -53.17
CA ASP A 11 -78.65 8.86 -51.73
C ASP A 11 -78.15 7.63 -50.95
N LYS A 12 -78.31 6.41 -51.51
CA LYS A 12 -77.76 5.17 -50.93
C LYS A 12 -76.23 5.10 -50.99
N VAL A 13 -75.60 5.63 -52.04
CA VAL A 13 -74.14 5.69 -52.14
C VAL A 13 -73.58 6.67 -51.12
N VAL A 14 -74.18 7.86 -51.00
CA VAL A 14 -73.79 8.88 -50.02
C VAL A 14 -73.97 8.37 -48.58
N LEU A 15 -75.08 7.68 -48.28
CA LEU A 15 -75.28 7.05 -46.96
C LEU A 15 -74.25 5.96 -46.64
N LYS A 16 -73.74 5.25 -47.66
CA LYS A 16 -72.73 4.21 -47.48
C LYS A 16 -71.34 4.82 -47.24
N GLU A 17 -71.01 5.92 -47.91
CA GLU A 17 -69.79 6.70 -47.67
C GLU A 17 -69.78 7.37 -46.30
N ILE A 18 -70.91 7.96 -45.86
CA ILE A 18 -71.04 8.55 -44.52
C ILE A 18 -70.90 7.48 -43.43
N LYS A 19 -71.46 6.29 -43.63
CA LYS A 19 -71.30 5.15 -42.69
C LYS A 19 -69.86 4.64 -42.65
N ALA A 20 -69.19 4.55 -43.80
CA ALA A 20 -67.78 4.16 -43.86
C ALA A 20 -66.88 5.21 -43.18
N GLY A 21 -67.16 6.50 -43.38
CA GLY A 21 -66.44 7.61 -42.74
C GLY A 21 -66.68 7.68 -41.22
N THR A 22 -67.90 7.42 -40.75
CA THR A 22 -68.18 7.36 -39.31
C THR A 22 -67.56 6.13 -38.63
N GLU A 23 -67.47 4.99 -39.31
CA GLU A 23 -66.71 3.82 -38.81
C GLU A 23 -65.20 4.07 -38.78
N SER A 24 -64.62 4.76 -39.76
CA SER A 24 -63.19 5.10 -39.75
C SER A 24 -62.86 6.08 -38.62
N VAL A 25 -63.69 7.11 -38.41
CA VAL A 25 -63.54 8.06 -37.30
C VAL A 25 -63.64 7.34 -35.95
N ARG A 26 -64.61 6.43 -35.78
CA ARG A 26 -64.76 5.65 -34.55
C ARG A 26 -63.56 4.73 -34.28
N LYS A 27 -62.92 4.18 -35.34
CA LYS A 27 -61.68 3.40 -35.22
C LYS A 27 -60.50 4.29 -34.83
N GLU A 28 -60.40 5.51 -35.36
CA GLU A 28 -59.35 6.46 -35.01
C GLU A 28 -59.50 6.97 -33.57
N GLU A 29 -60.71 7.31 -33.13
CA GLU A 29 -60.98 7.67 -31.73
C GLU A 29 -60.59 6.55 -30.76
N GLY A 30 -60.85 5.29 -31.14
CA GLY A 30 -60.41 4.11 -30.37
C GLY A 30 -58.89 4.01 -30.26
N LYS A 31 -58.16 4.29 -31.35
CA LYS A 31 -56.69 4.32 -31.36
C LYS A 31 -56.13 5.49 -30.52
N ILE A 32 -56.72 6.67 -30.63
CA ILE A 32 -56.32 7.86 -29.85
C ILE A 32 -56.49 7.59 -28.35
N ARG A 33 -57.64 7.07 -27.91
CA ARG A 33 -57.86 6.71 -26.50
C ARG A 33 -56.90 5.63 -26.01
N ALA A 34 -56.52 4.68 -26.86
CA ALA A 34 -55.53 3.66 -26.51
C ALA A 34 -54.12 4.26 -26.36
N LEU A 35 -53.77 5.23 -27.21
CA LEU A 35 -52.51 5.97 -27.11
C LEU A 35 -52.46 6.86 -25.87
N GLU A 36 -53.54 7.58 -25.55
CA GLU A 36 -53.65 8.39 -24.33
C GLU A 36 -53.46 7.55 -23.06
N LYS A 37 -54.07 6.35 -23.01
CA LYS A 37 -53.88 5.43 -21.88
C LYS A 37 -52.43 4.96 -21.76
N LYS A 38 -51.77 4.62 -22.89
CA LYS A 38 -50.34 4.23 -22.88
C LYS A 38 -49.45 5.39 -22.42
N LEU A 39 -49.73 6.60 -22.89
CA LEU A 39 -48.96 7.80 -22.55
C LEU A 39 -49.11 8.17 -21.07
N SER A 40 -50.32 8.00 -20.50
CA SER A 40 -50.54 8.19 -19.07
C SER A 40 -49.78 7.19 -18.21
N ILE A 41 -49.73 5.92 -18.62
CA ILE A 41 -48.97 4.86 -17.92
C ILE A 41 -47.47 5.16 -17.99
N GLN A 42 -46.95 5.50 -19.17
CA GLN A 42 -45.54 5.88 -19.33
C GLN A 42 -45.19 7.12 -18.51
N SER A 43 -46.05 8.14 -18.49
CA SER A 43 -45.80 9.34 -17.69
C SER A 43 -45.70 9.01 -16.20
N LYS A 44 -46.53 8.11 -15.68
CA LYS A 44 -46.43 7.66 -14.28
C LYS A 44 -45.13 6.90 -14.01
N GLN A 45 -44.70 6.03 -14.93
CA GLN A 45 -43.43 5.29 -14.81
C GLN A 45 -42.23 6.23 -14.78
N ILE A 46 -42.19 7.23 -15.66
CA ILE A 46 -41.11 8.23 -15.71
C ILE A 46 -41.01 9.01 -14.39
N ILE A 47 -42.15 9.42 -13.81
CA ILE A 47 -42.18 10.13 -12.51
C ILE A 47 -41.63 9.25 -11.38
N GLU A 48 -41.90 7.95 -11.44
CA GLU A 48 -41.42 6.99 -10.43
C GLU A 48 -39.92 6.73 -10.57
N GLU A 49 -39.41 6.63 -11.82
CA GLU A 49 -37.98 6.55 -12.11
C GLU A 49 -37.24 7.82 -11.71
N GLU A 50 -37.78 9.02 -11.97
CA GLU A 50 -37.18 10.28 -11.52
C GLU A 50 -37.03 10.33 -9.99
N LYS A 51 -38.04 9.84 -9.24
CA LYS A 51 -37.94 9.75 -7.78
C LYS A 51 -36.84 8.80 -7.34
N HIS A 52 -36.70 7.65 -8.01
CA HIS A 52 -35.65 6.68 -7.72
C HIS A 52 -34.25 7.25 -7.98
N ILE A 53 -34.07 7.94 -9.12
CA ILE A 53 -32.81 8.61 -9.48
C ILE A 53 -32.43 9.64 -8.42
N VAL A 54 -33.37 10.48 -7.96
CA VAL A 54 -33.12 11.48 -6.91
C VAL A 54 -32.70 10.83 -5.58
N GLU A 55 -33.26 9.67 -5.24
CA GLU A 55 -32.82 8.93 -4.04
C GLU A 55 -31.43 8.33 -4.20
N GLU A 56 -31.09 7.80 -5.38
CA GLU A 56 -29.76 7.29 -5.69
C GLU A 56 -28.71 8.39 -5.68
N GLU A 57 -28.98 9.56 -6.27
CA GLU A 57 -28.09 10.73 -6.20
C GLU A 57 -27.80 11.14 -4.75
N LYS A 58 -28.82 11.12 -3.88
CA LYS A 58 -28.63 11.39 -2.44
C LYS A 58 -27.75 10.35 -1.76
N LYS A 59 -27.83 9.07 -2.16
CA LYS A 59 -26.96 7.99 -1.65
C LYS A 59 -25.52 8.18 -2.14
N ILE A 60 -25.32 8.45 -3.42
CA ILE A 60 -24.01 8.71 -4.04
C ILE A 60 -23.33 9.90 -3.34
N LYS A 61 -24.04 11.02 -3.15
CA LYS A 61 -23.50 12.21 -2.47
C LYS A 61 -23.10 11.93 -1.01
N LYS A 62 -23.78 11.01 -0.33
CA LYS A 62 -23.38 10.55 1.02
C LYS A 62 -22.13 9.68 0.97
N LEU A 63 -21.99 8.82 -0.04
CA LEU A 63 -20.80 7.99 -0.24
C LEU A 63 -19.57 8.84 -0.57
N GLU A 64 -19.68 9.81 -1.47
CA GLU A 64 -18.60 10.76 -1.78
C GLU A 64 -18.08 11.47 -0.52
N LYS A 65 -18.98 11.95 0.35
CA LYS A 65 -18.60 12.56 1.63
C LYS A 65 -17.84 11.59 2.55
N ARG A 66 -18.18 10.30 2.54
CA ARG A 66 -17.45 9.28 3.31
C ARG A 66 -16.07 9.04 2.71
N ILE A 67 -15.98 8.90 1.39
CA ILE A 67 -14.71 8.69 0.67
C ILE A 67 -13.74 9.84 0.95
N ILE A 68 -14.18 11.10 0.83
CA ILE A 68 -13.34 12.27 1.14
C ILE A 68 -12.86 12.25 2.60
N LYS A 69 -13.70 11.80 3.54
CA LYS A 69 -13.33 11.67 4.96
C LYS A 69 -12.34 10.53 5.19
N GLU A 70 -12.41 9.45 4.43
CA GLU A 70 -11.46 8.35 4.49
C GLU A 70 -10.14 8.70 3.82
N GLU A 71 -10.16 9.36 2.66
CA GLU A 71 -8.96 9.88 1.99
C GLU A 71 -8.19 10.87 2.87
N SER A 72 -8.89 11.79 3.54
CA SER A 72 -8.24 12.73 4.47
C SER A 72 -7.63 12.02 5.69
N LYS A 73 -8.28 10.97 6.20
CA LYS A 73 -7.68 10.10 7.22
C LYS A 73 -6.44 9.38 6.70
N ILE A 74 -6.51 8.76 5.54
CA ILE A 74 -5.37 8.06 4.90
C ILE A 74 -4.23 9.04 4.64
N LEU A 75 -4.51 10.25 4.15
CA LEU A 75 -3.52 11.31 3.97
C LEU A 75 -2.89 11.76 5.29
N SER A 76 -3.66 11.85 6.37
CA SER A 76 -3.12 12.17 7.69
C SER A 76 -2.23 11.05 8.26
N VAL A 77 -2.61 9.79 8.02
CA VAL A 77 -1.83 8.61 8.37
C VAL A 77 -0.55 8.58 7.53
N LEU A 78 -0.63 8.78 6.22
CA LEU A 78 0.52 8.90 5.32
C LEU A 78 1.42 10.09 5.65
N LYS A 79 0.88 11.21 6.13
CA LYS A 79 1.68 12.32 6.65
C LYS A 79 2.38 11.97 7.96
N ARG A 80 1.77 11.15 8.83
CA ARG A 80 2.46 10.58 10.01
C ARG A 80 3.50 9.52 9.61
N PHE A 81 3.22 8.75 8.55
CA PHE A 81 4.12 7.79 7.92
C PHE A 81 5.06 8.39 6.87
N LYS A 82 5.14 9.74 6.77
CA LYS A 82 6.34 10.37 6.22
C LYS A 82 7.45 10.04 7.20
N LEU A 83 8.02 8.84 7.04
CA LEU A 83 9.40 8.49 7.34
C LEU A 83 10.20 9.64 6.77
N GLY A 84 10.45 10.65 7.61
CA GLY A 84 11.23 11.80 7.22
C GLY A 84 12.53 11.25 6.65
N LYS A 85 13.06 11.88 5.59
CA LYS A 85 14.26 11.38 4.89
C LYS A 85 15.35 10.87 5.85
N LYS A 86 15.47 11.46 7.05
CA LYS A 86 16.27 10.98 8.19
C LYS A 86 16.02 9.51 8.57
N HIS A 87 14.78 9.11 8.88
CA HIS A 87 14.46 7.72 9.25
C HIS A 87 14.68 6.74 8.10
N LEU A 88 14.45 7.15 6.85
CA LEU A 88 14.76 6.32 5.68
C LEU A 88 16.28 6.14 5.53
N PHE A 89 17.06 7.21 5.68
CA PHE A 89 18.53 7.12 5.68
C PHE A 89 19.05 6.26 6.84
N ASP A 90 18.45 6.32 8.02
CA ASP A 90 18.85 5.51 9.17
C ASP A 90 18.49 4.03 8.94
N PHE A 91 17.34 3.75 8.32
CA PHE A 91 16.99 2.41 7.85
C PHE A 91 17.96 1.88 6.78
N ILE A 92 18.32 2.70 5.78
CA ILE A 92 19.28 2.32 4.74
C ILE A 92 20.65 2.01 5.34
N LYS A 93 21.11 2.77 6.36
CA LYS A 93 22.37 2.47 7.06
C LYS A 93 22.31 1.15 7.83
N ILE A 94 21.17 0.84 8.47
CA ILE A 94 20.96 -0.43 9.16
C ILE A 94 21.04 -1.58 8.15
N VAL A 95 20.30 -1.47 7.04
CA VAL A 95 20.28 -2.49 6.00
C VAL A 95 21.67 -2.65 5.36
N ALA A 96 22.37 -1.56 5.08
CA ALA A 96 23.73 -1.61 4.54
C ALA A 96 24.72 -2.25 5.52
N GLY A 97 24.66 -1.92 6.81
CA GLY A 97 25.49 -2.55 7.84
C GLY A 97 25.18 -4.03 8.01
N ALA A 98 23.90 -4.40 8.05
CA ALA A 98 23.47 -5.79 8.12
C ALA A 98 23.93 -6.59 6.89
N LEU A 99 23.74 -6.06 5.67
CA LEU A 99 24.16 -6.71 4.42
C LEU A 99 25.68 -6.86 4.31
N LEU A 100 26.45 -5.85 4.74
CA LEU A 100 27.90 -5.96 4.81
C LEU A 100 28.31 -7.03 5.83
N GLY A 101 27.62 -7.12 6.97
CA GLY A 101 27.95 -8.07 8.04
C GLY A 101 27.71 -9.51 7.64
N THR A 102 26.54 -9.74 7.03
CA THR A 102 26.17 -11.06 6.54
C THR A 102 27.01 -11.47 5.33
N SER A 103 27.35 -10.56 4.42
CA SER A 103 28.19 -10.88 3.26
C SER A 103 29.64 -11.18 3.63
N PHE A 104 30.25 -10.42 4.56
CA PHE A 104 31.58 -10.74 5.07
C PHE A 104 31.59 -12.04 5.89
N GLY A 105 30.59 -12.25 6.75
CA GLY A 105 30.44 -13.50 7.53
C GLY A 105 30.22 -14.73 6.65
N ALA A 106 29.28 -14.66 5.70
CA ALA A 106 28.98 -15.74 4.77
C ALA A 106 30.10 -15.98 3.76
N GLY A 107 30.80 -14.94 3.30
CA GLY A 107 31.96 -15.06 2.42
C GLY A 107 33.12 -15.82 3.07
N LEU A 108 33.34 -15.61 4.37
CA LEU A 108 34.33 -16.36 5.15
C LEU A 108 33.89 -17.81 5.40
N LEU A 109 32.59 -18.05 5.61
CA LEU A 109 32.04 -19.40 5.73
C LEU A 109 32.12 -20.19 4.41
N SER A 110 31.86 -19.53 3.28
CA SER A 110 31.90 -20.15 1.94
C SER A 110 33.32 -20.50 1.50
N LYS A 111 34.34 -19.74 1.93
CA LYS A 111 35.75 -20.02 1.66
C LYS A 111 36.46 -20.52 2.91
N LYS A 112 36.16 -21.77 3.29
CA LYS A 112 36.69 -22.46 4.48
C LYS A 112 38.23 -22.37 4.59
N GLU A 113 38.94 -22.46 3.47
CA GLU A 113 40.41 -22.33 3.40
C GLU A 113 40.93 -20.93 3.77
N LEU A 114 40.18 -19.86 3.47
CA LEU A 114 40.54 -18.50 3.88
C LEU A 114 40.34 -18.31 5.39
N ALA A 115 39.29 -18.91 5.97
CA ALA A 115 39.02 -18.79 7.40
C ALA A 115 40.02 -19.59 8.26
N THR A 116 40.49 -20.74 7.77
CA THR A 116 41.51 -21.54 8.45
C THR A 116 42.91 -20.93 8.32
N ASN A 117 43.24 -20.34 7.17
CA ASN A 117 44.55 -19.72 6.94
C ASN A 117 44.64 -18.26 7.42
N LEU A 118 43.55 -17.65 7.89
CA LEU A 118 43.60 -16.28 8.40
C LEU A 118 44.33 -16.25 9.74
N PRO A 119 45.47 -15.52 9.84
CA PRO A 119 46.18 -15.36 11.10
C PRO A 119 45.29 -14.69 12.13
N TRP A 120 45.33 -15.16 13.37
CA TRP A 120 44.58 -14.58 14.48
C TRP A 120 44.90 -13.08 14.68
N ILE A 121 46.13 -12.65 14.37
CA ILE A 121 46.52 -11.24 14.42
C ILE A 121 45.74 -10.38 13.43
N ASN A 122 45.39 -10.91 12.25
CA ASN A 122 44.59 -10.19 11.25
C ASN A 122 43.13 -10.10 11.70
N VAL A 123 42.58 -11.18 12.29
CA VAL A 123 41.22 -11.17 12.87
C VAL A 123 41.13 -10.15 13.98
N ALA A 124 42.10 -10.14 14.91
CA ALA A 124 42.17 -9.18 15.99
C ALA A 124 42.36 -7.75 15.47
N GLY A 125 43.20 -7.55 14.45
CA GLY A 125 43.42 -6.26 13.80
C GLY A 125 42.14 -5.71 13.15
N ILE A 126 41.42 -6.55 12.40
CA ILE A 126 40.12 -6.20 11.82
C ILE A 126 39.13 -5.85 12.92
N PHE A 127 39.09 -6.61 14.01
CA PHE A 127 38.21 -6.37 15.16
C PHE A 127 38.50 -5.07 15.90
N VAL A 128 39.77 -4.71 16.11
CA VAL A 128 40.16 -3.45 16.74
C VAL A 128 39.83 -2.27 15.82
N LEU A 129 40.17 -2.36 14.54
CA LEU A 129 39.89 -1.33 13.55
C LEU A 129 38.39 -1.09 13.41
N ALA A 130 37.63 -2.17 13.41
CA ALA A 130 36.20 -2.17 13.59
C ALA A 130 35.79 -1.39 14.85
N PHE A 131 36.21 -1.80 16.04
CA PHE A 131 35.81 -1.12 17.28
C PHE A 131 36.09 0.39 17.27
N VAL A 132 37.21 0.81 16.67
CA VAL A 132 37.56 2.23 16.47
C VAL A 132 36.59 2.95 15.53
N ILE A 133 36.26 2.35 14.38
CA ILE A 133 35.30 2.92 13.42
C ILE A 133 33.90 3.04 14.05
N ALA A 134 33.44 2.02 14.78
CA ALA A 134 32.17 2.07 15.51
C ALA A 134 32.16 3.19 16.56
N GLY A 135 33.25 3.32 17.34
CA GLY A 135 33.40 4.41 18.30
C GLY A 135 33.35 5.80 17.65
N LEU A 136 34.02 5.98 16.52
CA LEU A 136 33.98 7.22 15.73
C LEU A 136 32.58 7.52 15.18
N LEU A 137 31.85 6.49 14.74
CA LEU A 137 30.47 6.64 14.25
C LEU A 137 29.50 7.02 15.37
N VAL A 138 29.57 6.36 16.53
CA VAL A 138 28.77 6.73 17.72
C VAL A 138 29.07 8.17 18.14
N TYR A 139 30.37 8.54 18.19
CA TYR A 139 30.78 9.89 18.53
C TYR A 139 30.23 10.94 17.55
N LYS A 140 30.28 10.66 16.24
CA LYS A 140 29.75 11.55 15.20
C LYS A 140 28.23 11.66 15.25
N ALA A 141 27.52 10.55 15.50
CA ALA A 141 26.07 10.51 15.58
C ALA A 141 25.53 11.30 16.79
N GLU A 142 26.19 11.18 17.94
CA GLU A 142 25.67 11.70 19.21
C GLU A 142 26.33 12.99 19.68
N ARG A 143 27.04 13.69 18.78
CA ARG A 143 27.77 14.93 19.06
C ARG A 143 26.95 15.98 19.83
N LYS A 144 25.62 16.00 19.67
CA LYS A 144 24.69 16.90 20.40
C LYS A 144 24.29 16.43 21.80
N SER A 145 24.20 15.11 22.05
CA SER A 145 23.91 14.54 23.38
C SER A 145 25.15 14.56 24.28
N VAL A 146 26.33 14.54 23.68
CA VAL A 146 27.64 14.55 24.34
C VAL A 146 27.97 15.91 25.01
N THR A 147 27.34 17.00 24.58
CA THR A 147 27.54 18.35 25.14
C THR A 147 27.02 18.56 26.57
N LYS A 148 26.33 17.57 27.18
CA LYS A 148 25.72 17.68 28.52
C LYS A 148 26.54 17.05 29.67
N GLY A 149 27.87 16.99 29.54
CA GLY A 149 28.76 16.88 30.72
C GLY A 149 29.05 15.49 31.30
N LYS A 150 28.84 14.40 30.53
CA LYS A 150 29.39 13.07 30.90
C LYS A 150 30.61 12.76 30.04
N GLY A 151 31.60 12.07 30.63
CA GLY A 151 32.84 11.67 29.97
C GLY A 151 32.57 11.00 28.62
N ILE A 152 32.89 11.73 27.55
CA ILE A 152 32.57 11.43 26.15
C ILE A 152 32.99 10.00 25.78
N ILE A 153 34.24 9.67 26.13
CA ILE A 153 34.89 8.42 25.76
C ILE A 153 34.22 7.24 26.48
N LEU A 154 33.94 7.37 27.78
CA LEU A 154 33.33 6.31 28.56
C LEU A 154 31.89 6.01 28.11
N TYR A 155 31.14 7.04 27.71
CA TYR A 155 29.80 6.89 27.18
C TYR A 155 29.80 6.14 25.83
N VAL A 156 30.67 6.56 24.90
CA VAL A 156 30.84 5.92 23.59
C VAL A 156 31.24 4.45 23.77
N ILE A 157 32.23 4.16 24.62
CA ILE A 157 32.71 2.79 24.86
C ILE A 157 31.60 1.92 25.45
N LYS A 158 30.89 2.37 26.49
CA LYS A 158 29.78 1.62 27.08
C LYS A 158 28.70 1.28 26.06
N ARG A 159 28.39 2.21 25.16
CA ARG A 159 27.38 2.03 24.12
C ARG A 159 27.82 1.06 23.04
N VAL A 160 29.07 1.17 22.56
CA VAL A 160 29.62 0.21 21.59
C VAL A 160 29.63 -1.20 22.18
N ILE A 161 30.03 -1.36 23.45
CA ILE A 161 30.00 -2.65 24.14
C ILE A 161 28.58 -3.19 24.25
N TYR A 162 27.61 -2.36 24.64
CA TYR A 162 26.21 -2.75 24.76
C TYR A 162 25.64 -3.27 23.42
N ILE A 163 25.90 -2.56 22.32
CA ILE A 163 25.45 -2.96 20.98
C ILE A 163 26.16 -4.25 20.56
N TRP A 164 27.45 -4.40 20.87
CA TRP A 164 28.19 -5.63 20.59
C TRP A 164 27.64 -6.86 21.34
N ILE A 165 27.25 -6.71 22.62
CA ILE A 165 26.62 -7.79 23.39
C ILE A 165 25.31 -8.23 22.74
N ILE A 166 24.46 -7.28 22.35
CA ILE A 166 23.19 -7.58 21.68
C ILE A 166 23.42 -8.27 20.34
N ALA A 167 24.34 -7.76 19.52
CA ALA A 167 24.67 -8.36 18.23
C ALA A 167 25.18 -9.79 18.38
N THR A 168 26.04 -10.03 19.37
CA THR A 168 26.56 -11.36 19.69
C THR A 168 25.44 -12.29 20.15
N ALA A 169 24.54 -11.83 21.02
CA ALA A 169 23.40 -12.62 21.49
C ALA A 169 22.46 -13.02 20.34
N ILE A 170 22.11 -12.07 19.45
CA ILE A 170 21.29 -12.34 18.27
C ILE A 170 22.00 -13.30 17.33
N SER A 171 23.30 -13.13 17.10
CA SER A 171 24.05 -13.98 16.19
C SER A 171 24.20 -15.41 16.73
N THR A 172 24.37 -15.58 18.05
CA THR A 172 24.34 -16.89 18.71
C THR A 172 22.97 -17.56 18.59
N LEU A 173 21.90 -16.78 18.79
CA LEU A 173 20.52 -17.28 18.65
C LEU A 173 20.20 -17.66 17.20
N ALA A 174 20.62 -16.86 16.23
CA ALA A 174 20.51 -17.18 14.81
C ALA A 174 21.32 -18.43 14.46
N SER A 175 22.53 -18.56 14.98
CA SER A 175 23.36 -19.75 14.80
C SER A 175 22.64 -20.99 15.36
N PHE A 176 22.07 -20.90 16.56
CA PHE A 176 21.27 -21.99 17.15
C PHE A 176 20.05 -22.36 16.30
N LEU A 177 19.39 -21.38 15.69
CA LEU A 177 18.15 -21.57 14.92
C LEU A 177 18.40 -22.11 13.50
N PHE A 178 19.56 -21.78 12.90
CA PHE A 178 19.91 -22.11 11.51
C PHE A 178 21.00 -23.18 11.34
N LEU A 179 21.72 -23.59 12.38
CA LEU A 179 22.74 -24.65 12.24
C LEU A 179 22.10 -26.04 12.06
N THR A 180 22.14 -26.51 10.82
CA THR A 180 21.90 -27.91 10.40
C THR A 180 23.20 -28.67 10.07
N GLU A 181 24.38 -28.02 10.11
CA GLU A 181 25.67 -28.65 9.80
C GLU A 181 26.77 -28.30 10.81
N THR A 182 27.54 -29.32 11.21
CA THR A 182 28.62 -29.25 12.21
C THR A 182 29.90 -28.64 11.61
N LEU A 183 29.96 -27.31 11.54
CA LEU A 183 31.20 -26.60 11.21
C LEU A 183 32.18 -26.61 12.40
N PRO A 184 33.52 -26.64 12.14
CA PRO A 184 34.52 -26.58 13.20
C PRO A 184 34.44 -25.26 13.98
N THR A 185 34.48 -25.35 15.30
CA THR A 185 34.23 -24.26 16.26
C THR A 185 35.11 -23.02 16.00
N GLU A 186 36.34 -23.21 15.53
CA GLU A 186 37.27 -22.12 15.24
C GLU A 186 36.79 -21.22 14.08
N VAL A 187 36.28 -21.82 13.01
CA VAL A 187 35.76 -21.09 11.84
C VAL A 187 34.51 -20.32 12.22
N LEU A 188 33.66 -20.94 13.06
CA LEU A 188 32.41 -20.36 13.54
C LEU A 188 32.67 -19.11 14.41
N ILE A 189 33.65 -19.18 15.30
CA ILE A 189 34.06 -18.04 16.15
C ILE A 189 34.66 -16.90 15.30
N LYS A 190 35.53 -17.21 14.32
CA LYS A 190 36.11 -16.20 13.43
C LYS A 190 35.04 -15.52 12.57
N SER A 191 34.09 -16.29 12.01
CA SER A 191 32.98 -15.73 11.24
C SER A 191 32.01 -14.93 12.11
N LEU A 192 31.78 -15.34 13.36
CA LEU A 192 30.93 -14.62 14.31
C LEU A 192 31.54 -13.26 14.67
N LEU A 193 32.84 -13.23 14.98
CA LEU A 193 33.55 -12.01 15.34
C LEU A 193 33.60 -10.99 14.17
N ILE A 194 33.81 -11.48 12.95
CA ILE A 194 33.89 -10.62 11.77
C ILE A 194 32.49 -10.21 11.28
N GLY A 195 31.52 -11.12 11.29
CA GLY A 195 30.15 -10.89 10.81
C GLY A 195 29.28 -10.06 11.76
N SER A 196 29.52 -10.14 13.08
CA SER A 196 28.76 -9.35 14.08
C SER A 196 29.04 -7.85 13.97
N TYR A 197 30.19 -7.47 13.41
CA TYR A 197 30.65 -6.08 13.46
C TYR A 197 29.94 -5.11 12.50
N PRO A 198 29.71 -5.43 11.21
CA PRO A 198 28.95 -4.51 10.36
C PRO A 198 27.47 -4.42 10.77
N ALA A 199 26.91 -5.44 11.43
CA ALA A 199 25.59 -5.38 12.08
C ALA A 199 25.56 -4.35 13.23
N VAL A 200 26.64 -4.30 14.04
CA VAL A 200 26.85 -3.26 15.07
C VAL A 200 26.98 -1.87 14.42
N ALA A 201 27.74 -1.74 13.32
CA ALA A 201 27.89 -0.47 12.59
C ALA A 201 26.56 0.03 11.96
N GLY A 202 25.71 -0.89 11.49
CA GLY A 202 24.36 -0.58 11.01
C GLY A 202 23.43 -0.10 12.13
N ALA A 203 23.45 -0.77 13.28
CA ALA A 203 22.62 -0.41 14.45
C ALA A 203 23.00 0.95 15.09
N ILE A 204 24.28 1.33 15.03
CA ILE A 204 24.79 2.62 15.53
C ILE A 204 24.26 3.81 14.73
N GLY A 205 23.85 3.61 13.47
CA GLY A 205 23.27 4.65 12.62
C GLY A 205 21.90 5.16 13.08
N PHE A 206 21.29 4.50 14.07
CA PHE A 206 19.99 4.87 14.60
C PHE A 206 20.14 5.84 15.79
N ASN A 207 19.74 7.09 15.59
CA ASN A 207 19.40 7.94 16.72
C ASN A 207 18.10 7.38 17.33
N PHE A 208 18.21 6.65 18.44
CA PHE A 208 17.08 6.45 19.35
C PHE A 208 16.78 7.81 20.01
N LEU A 209 16.08 8.66 19.26
CA LEU A 209 15.44 9.87 19.74
C LEU A 209 13.96 9.79 19.37
#